data_AF-A0A3C0I5H8-F1
#
_entry.id   AF-A0A3C0I5H8-F1
#
_cell.length_a   1.000
_cell.length_b   1.000
_cell.length_c   1.000
_cell.angle_alpha   90.00
_cell.angle_beta   90.00
_cell.angle_gamma   90.00
#
_symmetry.space_group_name_H-M   'P 1'
#
loop_
_entity.id
_entity.type
_entity.pdbx_description
1 polymer ?
#
loop_
_entity_poly.entity_id
_entity_poly.type
_entity_poly.pdbx_seq_one_letter_code
_entity_poly.pdbx_strand_id
1 'polypeptide(L)' 'YSCMGRGENLFGKESAELKTIQKILGDFPLVGFFANGEIYYQRLYGYTGILTLFL' A
#
# COMPACT_ATOMS: atom_id res chain seq x y z
N TYR A 1 -3.45 -8.58 4.58
CA TYR A 1 -3.02 -7.28 4.03
C TYR A 1 -3.74 -6.17 4.76
N SER A 2 -3.46 -5.99 6.06
CA SER A 2 -4.02 -4.87 6.83
C SER A 2 -2.94 -3.81 6.97
N CYS A 3 -3.34 -2.58 6.70
CA CYS A 3 -2.49 -1.42 6.83
C CYS A 3 -2.51 -0.92 8.28
N MET A 4 -1.33 -0.69 8.84
CA MET A 4 -1.17 0.08 10.07
C MET A 4 -1.12 1.56 9.69
N GLY A 5 -2.28 2.23 9.62
CA GLY A 5 -2.34 3.70 9.54
C GLY A 5 -3.36 4.29 8.56
N ARG A 6 -3.67 3.57 7.47
CA ARG A 6 -4.70 3.93 6.49
C ARG A 6 -5.86 2.95 6.70
N GLY A 7 -6.97 3.43 7.25
CA GLY A 7 -8.10 2.56 7.61
C GLY A 7 -8.59 1.75 6.41
N GLU A 8 -9.13 0.55 6.64
CA GLU A 8 -9.59 -0.37 5.58
C GLU A 8 -10.50 0.32 4.53
N ASN A 9 -11.28 1.31 4.97
CA ASN A 9 -12.18 2.11 4.13
C ASN A 9 -11.46 2.86 2.99
N LEU A 10 -10.16 3.09 3.10
CA LEU A 10 -9.34 3.83 2.13
C LEU A 10 -8.63 2.92 1.10
N PHE A 11 -8.73 1.60 1.24
CA PHE A 11 -8.17 0.61 0.31
C PHE A 11 -9.17 0.09 -0.73
N GLY A 12 -10.42 0.56 -0.65
CA GLY A 12 -11.54 0.02 -1.41
C GLY A 12 -11.89 -1.42 -0.99
N LYS A 13 -13.02 -1.93 -1.50
CA LYS A 13 -13.39 -3.33 -1.28
C LYS A 13 -12.31 -4.26 -1.83
N GLU A 14 -11.95 -5.28 -1.06
CA GLU A 14 -11.04 -6.35 -1.48
C GLU A 14 -9.67 -5.88 -2.00
N SER A 15 -9.09 -4.81 -1.42
CA SER A 15 -7.76 -4.31 -1.81
C SER A 15 -7.67 -3.93 -3.30
N ALA A 16 -8.59 -3.07 -3.77
CA ALA A 16 -8.70 -2.69 -5.17
C ALA A 16 -7.42 -2.06 -5.76
N GLU A 17 -6.67 -1.29 -4.95
CA GLU A 17 -5.35 -0.76 -5.33
C GLU A 17 -4.35 -1.88 -5.68
N LEU A 18 -4.25 -2.92 -4.83
CA LEU A 18 -3.37 -4.05 -5.06
C LEU A 18 -3.74 -4.81 -6.35
N LYS A 19 -5.03 -5.06 -6.58
CA LYS A 19 -5.52 -5.68 -7.82
C LYS A 19 -5.16 -4.84 -9.06
N THR A 20 -5.20 -3.51 -8.94
CA THR A 20 -4.82 -2.59 -10.01
C THR A 20 -3.31 -2.65 -10.30
N ILE A 21 -2.49 -2.64 -9.25
CA ILE A 21 -1.03 -2.78 -9.37
C ILE A 21 -0.68 -4.11 -10.05
N GLN A 22 -1.25 -5.24 -9.61
CA GLN A 22 -1.05 -6.55 -10.24
C GLN A 22 -1.48 -6.57 -11.70
N LYS A 23 -2.62 -5.95 -12.04
CA LYS A 23 -3.09 -5.88 -13.42
C LYS A 23 -2.11 -5.12 -14.34
N ILE A 24 -1.48 -4.07 -13.84
CA ILE A 24 -0.58 -3.22 -14.63
C ILE A 24 0.83 -3.78 -14.71
N LEU A 25 1.38 -4.25 -13.58
CA LEU A 25 2.75 -4.74 -13.49
C LEU A 25 2.89 -6.22 -13.87
N GLY A 26 1.78 -6.95 -13.97
CA GLY A 26 1.76 -8.36 -14.30
C GLY A 26 2.17 -9.24 -13.12
N ASP A 27 2.83 -10.34 -13.42
CA ASP A 27 3.28 -11.29 -12.41
C ASP A 27 4.64 -10.87 -11.86
N PHE A 28 4.70 -10.57 -10.57
CA PHE A 28 5.90 -10.10 -9.88
C PHE A 28 5.86 -10.57 -8.42
N PRO A 29 7.01 -10.71 -7.73
CA PRO A 29 7.07 -11.23 -6.37
C PRO A 29 6.57 -10.20 -5.35
N LEU A 30 5.25 -10.01 -5.31
CA LEU A 30 4.54 -9.14 -4.38
C LEU A 30 4.48 -9.79 -2.99
N VAL A 31 5.13 -9.16 -2.03
CA VAL A 31 5.15 -9.62 -0.64
C VAL A 31 4.05 -8.95 0.18
N GLY A 32 3.76 -7.69 -0.14
CA GLY A 32 2.72 -6.93 0.51
C GLY A 32 2.70 -5.48 0.07
N PHE A 33 1.59 -4.83 0.42
CA PHE A 33 1.41 -3.40 0.31
C PHE A 33 0.95 -2.88 1.66
N PHE A 34 1.70 -1.93 2.18
CA PHE A 34 1.48 -1.37 3.51
C PHE A 34 1.37 0.12 3.33
N ALA A 35 0.29 0.74 3.80
CA ALA A 35 0.38 2.17 4.05
C ALA A 35 0.95 2.39 5.46
N ASN A 36 1.93 3.28 5.54
CA ASN A 36 2.57 3.68 6.77
C ASN A 36 2.52 5.21 6.84
N GLY A 37 2.90 5.76 7.99
CA GLY A 37 3.13 7.19 8.10
C GLY A 37 4.49 7.57 7.50
N GLU A 38 4.52 8.51 6.55
CA GLU A 38 5.77 9.18 6.15
C GLU A 38 5.97 10.46 6.95
N ILE A 39 7.21 10.75 7.34
CA ILE A 39 7.55 12.01 7.99
C ILE A 39 8.06 12.99 6.94
N TYR A 40 7.37 14.12 6.77
CA TYR A 40 7.80 15.22 5.92
C TYR A 40 7.50 16.56 6.60
N TYR A 41 8.46 17.49 6.60
CA TYR A 41 8.33 18.82 7.22
C TYR A 41 7.75 18.79 8.66
N GLN A 42 8.27 17.90 9.51
CA GLN A 42 7.81 17.70 10.90
C GLN A 42 6.33 17.27 11.03
N ARG A 43 5.76 16.66 9.98
CA ARG A 43 4.39 16.11 9.98
C ARG A 43 4.42 14.64 9.61
N LEU A 44 3.52 13.87 10.21
CA LEU A 44 3.28 12.47 9.87
C LEU A 44 2.12 12.37 8.88
N TYR A 45 2.38 11.81 7.71
CA TYR A 45 1.41 11.60 6.63
C TYR A 45 1.02 10.12 6.58
N GLY A 46 -0.14 9.76 7.11
CA GLY A 46 -0.65 8.38 7.12
C GLY A 46 -1.26 7.88 5.80
N TYR A 47 -1.01 8.59 4.69
CA TYR A 47 -1.65 8.29 3.40
C TYR A 47 -0.69 7.63 2.38
N THR A 48 0.57 7.42 2.74
CA THR A 48 1.60 6.89 1.85
C THR A 48 1.57 5.36 1.80
N GLY A 49 1.63 4.82 0.58
CA GLY A 49 1.62 3.38 0.32
C GLY A 49 2.98 2.88 -0.10
N ILE A 50 3.52 1.90 0.62
CA ILE A 50 4.80 1.24 0.35
C ILE A 50 4.52 -0.13 -0.28
N LEU A 51 5.13 -0.36 -1.45
CA LEU A 51 5.10 -1.63 -2.18
C LEU A 51 6.40 -2.41 -1.92
N THR A 52 6.30 -3.62 -1.34
CA THR A 52 7.47 -4.43 -0.99
C THR A 52 7.60 -5.65 -1.91
N LEU A 53 8.79 -5.83 -2.49
CA LEU A 53 9.15 -6.86 -3.47
C LEU A 53 10.39 -7.65 -3.02
N PHE A 54 10.55 -8.90 -3.47
CA PHE A 54 11.82 -9.65 -3.39
C PHE A 54 12.51 -9.74 -4.76
N LEU A 55 13.84 -9.91 -4.76
CA LEU A 55 14.65 -10.26 -5.93
C LEU A 55 15.10 -11.73 -5.83
#